data_AF-A0AAD5DFN3-F1
#
_entry.id   AF-A0AAD5DFN3-F1
#
_cell.length_a   1.000
_cell.length_b   1.000
_cell.length_c   1.000
_cell.angle_alpha   90.00
_cell.angle_beta   90.00
_cell.angle_gamma   90.00
#
_symmetry.space_group_name_H-M   'P 1'
#
loop_
_entity.id
_entity.type
_entity.pdbx_description
1 polymer ?
#
loop_
_entity_poly.entity_id
_entity_poly.type
_entity_poly.pdbx_seq_one_letter_code
_entity_poly.pdbx_strand_id
1 'polypeptide(L)'
;MDSVFQAVDGGLRDSHPYVREAAVMGVLKCHHQDAAGVRMRGLLDRVETLLSSDADFQVVANCLYVMQQVGLLEVRVTRQLIISLLNHLLLQRLGPVLDFGLNHRNSAVVMATAKLFLHYTLAFPAQHEQVLETLKDPLQTLIKGREPEVVFAVLSNIVVLAQRYPMLFSQLYPEFFCRYEDPSYLKTLK
;
A
#
# COMPACT_ATOMS: atom_id res chain seq x y z
N MET A 1 3.63 25.74 31.79
CA MET A 1 3.23 24.68 30.84
C MET A 1 2.08 25.12 29.93
N ASP A 2 1.25 26.09 30.34
CA ASP A 2 0.08 26.52 29.56
C ASP A 2 0.36 27.06 28.16
N SER A 3 1.50 27.74 27.95
CA SER A 3 1.94 28.22 26.64
C SER A 3 2.26 27.08 25.66
N VAL A 4 2.85 25.99 26.16
CA VAL A 4 3.19 24.81 25.37
C VAL A 4 1.91 24.10 24.93
N PHE A 5 0.97 23.91 25.85
CA PHE A 5 -0.32 23.33 25.52
C PHE A 5 -1.08 24.15 24.48
N GLN A 6 -1.06 25.48 24.56
CA GLN A 6 -1.71 26.34 23.58
C GLN A 6 -1.05 26.26 22.19
N ALA A 7 0.29 26.17 22.13
CA ALA A 7 1.01 25.99 20.87
C ALA A 7 0.70 24.64 20.22
N VAL A 8 0.70 23.55 21.01
CA VAL A 8 0.33 22.22 20.53
C VAL A 8 -1.12 22.20 20.05
N ASP A 9 -2.02 22.81 20.81
CA ASP A 9 -3.44 22.91 20.47
C ASP A 9 -3.69 23.65 19.14
N GLY A 10 -2.93 24.71 18.89
CA GLY A 10 -2.92 25.42 17.61
C GLY A 10 -2.37 24.56 16.48
N GLY A 11 -1.25 23.86 16.72
CA GLY A 11 -0.63 22.98 15.73
C GLY A 11 -1.52 21.81 15.29
N LEU A 12 -2.38 21.27 16.17
CA LEU A 12 -3.35 20.23 15.82
C LEU A 12 -4.40 20.70 14.79
N ARG A 13 -4.62 22.01 14.67
CA ARG A 13 -5.59 22.63 13.75
C ARG A 13 -4.94 23.28 12.53
N ASP A 14 -3.63 23.09 12.37
CA ASP A 14 -2.89 23.73 11.30
C ASP A 14 -3.31 23.21 9.92
N SER A 15 -3.27 24.07 8.90
CA SER A 15 -3.60 23.67 7.53
C SER A 15 -2.57 22.71 6.94
N HIS A 16 -1.31 22.81 7.38
CA HIS A 16 -0.21 22.02 6.85
C HIS A 16 -0.06 20.67 7.60
N PRO A 17 -0.05 19.52 6.89
CA PRO A 17 0.04 18.19 7.52
C PRO A 17 1.24 18.01 8.44
N TYR A 18 2.43 18.40 8.00
CA TYR A 18 3.66 18.32 8.80
C TYR A 18 3.56 18.99 10.18
N VAL A 19 2.83 20.12 10.28
CA VAL A 19 2.65 20.82 11.56
C VAL A 19 1.72 20.02 12.47
N ARG A 20 0.64 19.44 11.90
CA ARG A 20 -0.26 18.54 12.63
C ARG A 20 0.47 17.28 13.11
N GLU A 21 1.34 16.69 12.30
CA GLU A 21 2.17 15.55 12.71
C GLU A 21 3.03 15.87 13.94
N ALA A 22 3.75 17.00 13.89
CA ALA A 22 4.59 17.45 14.99
C ALA A 22 3.77 17.76 16.25
N ALA A 23 2.58 18.35 16.08
CA ALA A 23 1.66 18.66 17.16
C ALA A 23 1.12 17.38 17.83
N VAL A 24 0.73 16.37 17.05
CA VAL A 24 0.28 15.06 17.58
C VAL A 24 1.37 14.42 18.43
N MET A 25 2.62 14.40 17.96
CA MET A 25 3.75 13.90 18.76
C MET A 25 4.04 14.78 19.97
N GLY A 26 3.76 16.08 19.87
CA GLY A 26 3.79 17.03 20.98
C GLY A 26 2.77 16.69 22.08
N VAL A 27 1.55 16.27 21.71
CA VAL A 27 0.52 15.81 22.66
C VAL A 27 1.02 14.63 23.48
N LEU A 28 1.68 13.65 22.85
CA LEU A 28 2.24 12.49 23.55
C LEU A 28 3.31 12.90 24.57
N LYS A 29 4.23 13.80 24.18
CA LYS A 29 5.26 14.33 25.08
C LYS A 29 4.63 15.08 26.26
N CYS A 30 3.62 15.90 25.99
CA CYS A 30 2.87 16.59 27.03
C CYS A 30 2.15 15.61 27.96
N HIS A 31 1.61 14.51 27.43
CA HIS A 31 0.93 13.49 28.22
C HIS A 31 1.88 12.75 29.16
N HIS A 32 3.11 12.44 28.72
CA HIS A 32 4.13 11.85 29.60
C HIS A 32 4.53 12.79 30.75
N GLN A 33 4.44 14.10 30.54
CA GLN A 33 4.85 15.09 31.52
C GLN A 33 3.70 15.55 32.44
N ASP A 34 2.49 15.68 31.91
CA ASP A 34 1.27 16.06 32.63
C ASP A 34 0.02 15.52 31.92
N ALA A 35 -0.36 14.28 32.25
CA ALA A 35 -1.54 13.62 31.69
C ALA A 35 -2.86 14.32 32.08
N ALA A 36 -2.93 14.95 33.26
CA ALA A 36 -4.14 15.63 33.72
C ALA A 36 -4.39 16.91 32.91
N GLY A 37 -3.33 17.70 32.65
CA GLY A 37 -3.41 18.89 31.80
C GLY A 37 -3.84 18.59 30.36
N VAL A 38 -3.35 17.48 29.79
CA VAL A 38 -3.76 17.02 28.45
C VAL A 38 -5.24 16.66 28.40
N ARG A 39 -5.75 15.92 29.41
CA ARG A 39 -7.16 15.53 29.51
C ARG A 39 -8.07 16.73 29.70
N MET A 40 -7.73 17.62 30.62
CA MET A 40 -8.54 18.81 30.95
C MET A 40 -8.75 19.73 29.74
N ARG A 41 -7.79 19.75 28.81
CA ARG A 41 -7.83 20.57 27.59
C ARG A 41 -8.46 19.86 26.38
N GLY A 42 -8.85 18.60 26.51
CA GLY A 42 -9.47 17.82 25.42
C GLY A 42 -8.53 17.57 24.23
N LEU A 43 -7.21 17.52 24.46
CA LEU A 43 -6.23 17.33 23.37
C LEU A 43 -6.33 15.91 22.77
N LEU A 44 -6.65 14.91 23.59
CA LEU A 44 -6.84 13.54 23.12
C LEU A 44 -8.09 13.41 22.22
N ASP A 45 -9.17 14.13 22.52
CA ASP A 45 -10.37 14.16 21.69
C ASP A 45 -10.09 14.76 20.29
N ARG A 46 -9.17 15.73 20.23
CA ARG A 46 -8.70 16.28 18.95
C ARG A 46 -7.84 15.28 18.18
N VAL A 47 -6.95 14.56 18.85
CA VAL A 47 -6.16 13.48 18.23
C VAL A 47 -7.10 12.38 17.70
N GLU A 48 -8.17 12.05 18.41
CA GLU A 48 -9.20 11.09 17.92
C GLU A 48 -9.96 11.64 16.70
N THR A 49 -10.26 12.94 16.69
CA THR A 49 -10.86 13.60 15.52
C THR A 49 -9.93 13.51 14.31
N LEU A 50 -8.64 13.83 14.48
CA LEU A 50 -7.63 13.71 13.41
C LEU A 50 -7.47 12.26 12.94
N LEU A 51 -7.46 11.29 13.86
CA LEU A 51 -7.41 9.86 13.50
C LEU A 51 -8.56 9.46 12.56
N SER A 52 -9.74 10.06 12.73
CA SER A 52 -10.96 9.69 12.01
C SER A 52 -11.19 10.48 10.71
N SER A 53 -10.75 11.75 10.65
CA SER A 53 -11.10 12.67 9.56
C SER A 53 -9.93 13.34 8.85
N ASP A 54 -8.68 13.17 9.31
CA ASP A 54 -7.54 13.78 8.62
C ASP A 54 -7.29 13.10 7.26
N ALA A 55 -7.02 13.92 6.24
CA ALA A 55 -6.71 13.44 4.89
C ALA A 55 -5.27 12.95 4.77
N ASP A 56 -4.38 13.41 5.65
CA ASP A 56 -2.97 13.03 5.64
C ASP A 56 -2.75 11.75 6.47
N PHE A 57 -2.22 10.72 5.83
CA PHE A 57 -1.96 9.45 6.49
C PHE A 57 -0.94 9.57 7.63
N GLN A 58 0.12 10.36 7.46
CA GLN A 58 1.23 10.38 8.42
C GLN A 58 0.75 11.01 9.74
N VAL A 59 -0.15 12.00 9.64
CA VAL A 59 -0.91 12.51 10.79
C VAL A 59 -1.75 11.39 11.43
N VAL A 60 -2.54 10.65 10.66
CA VAL A 60 -3.39 9.53 11.16
C VAL A 60 -2.54 8.44 11.83
N ALA A 61 -1.39 8.08 11.24
CA ALA A 61 -0.48 7.08 11.79
C ALA A 61 0.15 7.53 13.11
N ASN A 62 0.56 8.79 13.20
CA ASN A 62 1.03 9.36 14.46
C ASN A 62 -0.11 9.41 15.50
N CYS A 63 -1.34 9.73 15.09
CA CYS A 63 -2.49 9.70 16.00
C CYS A 63 -2.73 8.30 16.57
N LEU A 64 -2.66 7.27 15.72
CA LEU A 64 -2.76 5.87 16.13
C LEU A 64 -1.66 5.53 17.14
N TYR A 65 -0.41 5.88 16.82
CA TYR A 65 0.72 5.64 17.72
C TYR A 65 0.50 6.30 19.09
N VAL A 66 0.08 7.57 19.11
CA VAL A 66 -0.20 8.30 20.36
C VAL A 66 -1.32 7.63 21.15
N MET A 67 -2.42 7.25 20.50
CA MET A 67 -3.52 6.53 21.17
C MET A 67 -3.07 5.17 21.73
N GLN A 68 -2.11 4.50 21.09
CA GLN A 68 -1.51 3.26 21.58
C GLN A 68 -0.73 3.50 22.86
N GLN A 69 0.14 4.50 22.85
CA GLN A 69 1.02 4.82 23.98
C GLN A 69 0.24 5.30 25.21
N VAL A 70 -0.89 5.99 24.99
CA VAL A 70 -1.78 6.45 26.06
C VAL A 70 -2.70 5.32 26.56
N GLY A 71 -2.68 4.14 25.93
CA GLY A 71 -3.48 2.97 26.34
C GLY A 71 -4.97 3.11 26.01
N LEU A 72 -5.34 3.99 25.07
CA LEU A 72 -6.73 4.23 24.66
C LEU A 72 -7.11 3.48 23.38
N LEU A 73 -6.21 2.63 22.88
CA LEU A 73 -6.37 1.98 21.58
C LEU A 73 -7.21 0.71 21.61
N GLU A 74 -7.48 0.15 22.80
CA GLU A 74 -8.19 -1.13 22.95
C GLU A 74 -9.69 -1.10 22.57
N VAL A 75 -10.26 0.07 22.27
CA VAL A 75 -11.71 0.21 22.08
C VAL A 75 -12.15 0.48 20.63
N ARG A 76 -11.28 0.98 19.73
CA ARG A 76 -11.73 1.56 18.45
C ARG A 76 -10.77 1.41 17.26
N VAL A 77 -10.19 0.23 17.05
CA VAL A 77 -9.57 -0.07 15.75
C VAL A 77 -10.66 -0.44 14.74
N THR A 78 -11.19 0.55 14.05
CA THR A 78 -12.19 0.33 12.99
C THR A 78 -11.54 -0.35 11.79
N ARG A 79 -12.26 -1.25 11.10
CA ARG A 79 -11.79 -1.89 9.85
C ARG A 79 -11.28 -0.86 8.82
N GLN A 80 -11.88 0.32 8.78
CA GLN A 80 -11.47 1.44 7.91
C GLN A 80 -10.07 1.98 8.24
N LEU A 81 -9.68 2.04 9.52
CA LEU A 81 -8.36 2.48 9.97
C LEU A 81 -7.28 1.44 9.64
N ILE A 82 -7.58 0.16 9.80
CA ILE A 82 -6.68 -0.92 9.37
C ILE A 82 -6.47 -0.86 7.85
N ILE A 83 -7.55 -0.63 7.09
CA ILE A 83 -7.48 -0.51 5.64
C ILE A 83 -6.69 0.72 5.22
N SER A 84 -6.93 1.91 5.79
CA SER A 84 -6.17 3.12 5.44
C SER A 84 -4.69 2.98 5.78
N LEU A 85 -4.36 2.35 6.91
CA LEU A 85 -2.98 2.13 7.32
C LEU A 85 -2.26 1.10 6.45
N LEU A 86 -2.93 0.00 6.12
CA LEU A 86 -2.39 -1.02 5.21
C LEU A 86 -2.26 -0.48 3.80
N ASN A 87 -3.22 0.31 3.31
CA ASN A 87 -3.15 0.94 2.00
C ASN A 87 -1.95 1.87 1.88
N HIS A 88 -1.63 2.63 2.92
CA HIS A 88 -0.45 3.50 2.88
C HIS A 88 0.86 2.75 3.04
N LEU A 89 0.94 1.74 3.93
CA LEU A 89 2.11 0.85 3.99
C LEU A 89 2.35 0.15 2.65
N LEU A 90 1.26 -0.26 1.99
CA LEU A 90 1.28 -0.86 0.65
C LEU A 90 1.77 0.14 -0.40
N LEU A 91 1.25 1.36 -0.41
CA LEU A 91 1.58 2.35 -1.43
C LEU A 91 2.98 2.98 -1.24
N GLN A 92 3.35 3.40 -0.03
CA GLN A 92 4.62 4.09 0.20
C GLN A 92 5.81 3.16 0.40
N ARG A 93 5.63 2.02 1.08
CA ARG A 93 6.75 1.12 1.39
C ARG A 93 6.82 -0.08 0.47
N LEU A 94 5.69 -0.62 0.04
CA LEU A 94 5.65 -1.79 -0.83
C LEU A 94 5.59 -1.42 -2.32
N GLY A 95 5.20 -0.20 -2.70
CA GLY A 95 5.30 0.30 -4.08
C GLY A 95 6.74 0.23 -4.64
N PRO A 96 7.75 0.81 -3.98
CA PRO A 96 9.14 0.70 -4.43
C PRO A 96 9.66 -0.75 -4.46
N VAL A 97 9.14 -1.62 -3.58
CA VAL A 97 9.48 -3.05 -3.55
C VAL A 97 8.84 -3.79 -4.71
N LEU A 98 7.60 -3.44 -5.08
CA LEU A 98 6.92 -3.92 -6.27
C LEU A 98 7.73 -3.52 -7.50
N ASP A 99 8.06 -2.23 -7.65
CA ASP A 99 8.84 -1.73 -8.77
C ASP A 99 10.21 -2.38 -8.87
N PHE A 100 10.88 -2.57 -7.73
CA PHE A 100 12.16 -3.28 -7.67
C PHE A 100 12.03 -4.73 -8.11
N GLY A 101 11.01 -5.45 -7.62
CA GLY A 101 10.80 -6.86 -7.95
C GLY A 101 10.34 -7.07 -9.39
N LEU A 102 9.53 -6.16 -9.95
CA LEU A 102 9.02 -6.24 -11.31
C LEU A 102 10.06 -5.86 -12.37
N ASN A 103 11.02 -4.99 -12.04
CA ASN A 103 12.13 -4.63 -12.94
C ASN A 103 13.35 -5.55 -12.80
N HIS A 104 13.22 -6.68 -12.12
CA HIS A 104 14.33 -7.59 -11.90
C HIS A 104 14.68 -8.40 -13.17
N ARG A 105 15.97 -8.66 -13.41
CA ARG A 105 16.43 -9.42 -14.60
C ARG A 105 15.97 -10.88 -14.62
N ASN A 106 15.80 -11.47 -13.43
CA ASN A 106 15.34 -12.84 -13.27
C ASN A 106 13.80 -12.89 -13.29
N SER A 107 13.24 -13.53 -14.33
CA SER A 107 11.80 -13.75 -14.50
C SER A 107 11.15 -14.47 -13.32
N ALA A 108 11.86 -15.36 -12.62
CA ALA A 108 11.34 -16.03 -11.43
C ALA A 108 11.05 -15.04 -10.30
N VAL A 109 11.91 -14.01 -10.14
CA VAL A 109 11.71 -12.94 -9.13
C VAL A 109 10.52 -12.06 -9.51
N VAL A 110 10.39 -11.70 -10.79
CA VAL A 110 9.24 -10.93 -11.29
C VAL A 110 7.93 -11.69 -11.03
N MET A 111 7.89 -12.98 -11.37
CA MET A 111 6.70 -13.82 -11.16
C MET A 111 6.39 -14.06 -9.67
N ALA A 112 7.42 -14.26 -8.83
CA ALA A 112 7.24 -14.40 -7.39
C ALA A 112 6.72 -13.10 -6.75
N THR A 113 7.26 -11.96 -7.17
CA THR A 113 6.80 -10.62 -6.74
C THR A 113 5.34 -10.41 -7.15
N ALA A 114 5.00 -10.68 -8.42
CA ALA A 114 3.64 -10.58 -8.91
C ALA A 114 2.68 -11.44 -8.08
N LYS A 115 3.02 -12.71 -7.83
CA LYS A 115 2.20 -13.62 -7.02
C LYS A 115 2.00 -13.11 -5.59
N LEU A 116 3.08 -12.64 -4.94
CA LEU A 116 3.03 -12.13 -3.57
C LEU A 116 2.09 -10.92 -3.47
N PHE A 117 2.27 -9.94 -4.35
CA PHE A 117 1.48 -8.72 -4.33
C PHE A 117 0.02 -8.95 -4.71
N LEU A 118 -0.25 -9.80 -5.70
CA LEU A 118 -1.62 -10.20 -6.04
C LEU A 118 -2.33 -10.90 -4.88
N HIS A 119 -1.61 -11.73 -4.12
CA HIS A 119 -2.17 -12.40 -2.94
C HIS A 119 -2.43 -11.41 -1.79
N TYR A 120 -1.48 -10.51 -1.51
CA TYR A 120 -1.57 -9.58 -0.39
C TYR A 120 -2.66 -8.50 -0.62
N THR A 121 -2.89 -8.10 -1.88
CA THR A 121 -3.87 -7.07 -2.23
C THR A 121 -5.30 -7.58 -2.38
N LEU A 122 -5.58 -8.88 -2.19
CA LEU A 122 -6.93 -9.44 -2.33
C LEU A 122 -7.99 -8.78 -1.43
N ALA A 123 -7.58 -8.27 -0.26
CA ALA A 123 -8.47 -7.58 0.67
C ALA A 123 -8.68 -6.08 0.35
N PHE A 124 -7.97 -5.54 -0.65
CA PHE A 124 -7.84 -4.11 -0.94
C PHE A 124 -8.11 -3.83 -2.44
N PRO A 125 -9.37 -3.64 -2.86
CA PRO A 125 -9.73 -3.65 -4.29
C PRO A 125 -9.06 -2.53 -5.10
N ALA A 126 -8.94 -1.31 -4.56
CA ALA A 126 -8.31 -0.20 -5.27
C ALA A 126 -6.81 -0.44 -5.51
N GLN A 127 -6.12 -0.96 -4.50
CA GLN A 127 -4.69 -1.31 -4.59
C GLN A 127 -4.48 -2.52 -5.48
N HIS A 128 -5.40 -3.48 -5.43
CA HIS A 128 -5.36 -4.67 -6.28
C HIS A 128 -5.41 -4.29 -7.76
N GLU A 129 -6.31 -3.37 -8.13
CA GLU A 129 -6.42 -2.85 -9.48
C GLU A 129 -5.13 -2.12 -9.91
N GLN A 130 -4.55 -1.29 -9.04
CA GLN A 130 -3.28 -0.61 -9.35
C GLN A 130 -2.12 -1.60 -9.56
N VAL A 131 -1.99 -2.62 -8.72
CA VAL A 131 -0.98 -3.68 -8.89
C VAL A 131 -1.20 -4.41 -10.22
N LEU A 132 -2.45 -4.76 -10.53
CA LEU A 132 -2.81 -5.41 -11.78
C LEU A 132 -2.40 -4.58 -13.00
N GLU A 133 -2.67 -3.27 -13.00
CA GLU A 133 -2.24 -2.36 -14.07
C GLU A 133 -0.71 -2.31 -14.20
N THR A 134 0.00 -2.24 -13.08
CA THR A 134 1.48 -2.16 -13.06
C THR A 134 2.12 -3.46 -13.57
N LEU A 135 1.43 -4.60 -13.46
CA LEU A 135 1.91 -5.90 -13.93
C LEU A 135 1.86 -6.06 -15.46
N LYS A 136 1.12 -5.22 -16.20
CA LYS A 136 0.97 -5.37 -17.66
C LYS A 136 2.31 -5.28 -18.39
N ASP A 137 3.08 -4.23 -18.16
CA ASP A 137 4.33 -3.97 -18.88
C ASP A 137 5.44 -5.02 -18.59
N PRO A 138 5.65 -5.45 -17.32
CA PRO A 138 6.57 -6.55 -17.02
C PRO A 138 6.16 -7.86 -17.68
N LEU A 139 4.87 -8.21 -17.67
CA LEU A 139 4.38 -9.44 -18.29
C LEU A 139 4.53 -9.42 -19.81
N GLN A 140 4.23 -8.29 -20.46
CA GLN A 140 4.50 -8.12 -21.90
C GLN A 140 5.98 -8.33 -22.22
N THR A 141 6.88 -7.76 -21.41
CA THR A 141 8.33 -7.87 -21.61
C THR A 141 8.80 -9.32 -21.47
N LEU A 142 8.26 -10.06 -20.49
CA LEU A 142 8.57 -11.47 -20.28
C LEU A 142 8.04 -12.37 -21.40
N ILE A 143 6.84 -12.12 -21.94
CA ILE A 143 6.29 -12.88 -23.08
C ILE A 143 7.16 -12.70 -24.34
N LYS A 144 7.72 -11.49 -24.54
CA LYS A 144 8.63 -11.18 -25.66
C LYS A 144 10.06 -11.67 -25.44
N GLY A 145 10.34 -12.37 -24.34
CA GLY A 145 11.65 -12.90 -23.98
C GLY A 145 12.23 -13.81 -25.06
N ARG A 146 13.57 -13.90 -25.09
CA ARG A 146 14.30 -14.72 -26.08
C ARG A 146 14.44 -16.20 -25.68
N GLU A 147 14.25 -16.52 -24.40
CA GLU A 147 14.41 -17.87 -23.85
C GLU A 147 13.04 -18.58 -23.82
N PRO A 148 12.79 -19.55 -24.71
CA PRO A 148 11.45 -20.13 -24.88
C PRO A 148 10.98 -20.92 -23.65
N GLU A 149 11.88 -21.50 -22.88
CA GLU A 149 11.58 -22.22 -21.63
C GLU A 149 11.06 -21.26 -20.55
N VAL A 150 11.66 -20.07 -20.45
CA VAL A 150 11.22 -19.01 -19.52
C VAL A 150 9.89 -18.46 -19.97
N VAL A 151 9.72 -18.18 -21.26
CA VAL A 151 8.45 -17.70 -21.83
C VAL A 151 7.33 -18.71 -21.57
N PHE A 152 7.59 -20.01 -21.69
CA PHE A 152 6.61 -21.06 -21.40
C PHE A 152 6.17 -21.06 -19.94
N ALA A 153 7.12 -20.94 -19.00
CA ALA A 153 6.82 -20.86 -17.58
C ALA A 153 6.00 -19.60 -17.24
N VAL A 154 6.34 -18.47 -17.85
CA VAL A 154 5.60 -17.21 -17.67
C VAL A 154 4.19 -17.34 -18.24
N LEU A 155 4.03 -17.81 -19.48
CA LEU A 155 2.73 -18.01 -20.12
C LEU A 155 1.84 -18.96 -19.31
N SER A 156 2.40 -20.03 -18.74
CA SER A 156 1.65 -20.98 -17.91
C SER A 156 1.04 -20.28 -16.68
N ASN A 157 1.80 -19.39 -16.05
CA ASN A 157 1.27 -18.58 -14.94
C ASN A 157 0.25 -17.54 -15.43
N ILE A 158 0.47 -16.93 -16.60
CA ILE A 158 -0.45 -15.97 -17.20
C ILE A 158 -1.79 -16.62 -17.54
N VAL A 159 -1.82 -17.86 -18.03
CA VAL A 159 -3.08 -18.58 -18.28
C VAL A 159 -3.92 -18.68 -17.00
N VAL A 160 -3.29 -19.00 -15.86
CA VAL A 160 -3.98 -19.04 -14.56
C VAL A 160 -4.47 -17.64 -14.14
N LEU A 161 -3.67 -16.61 -14.39
CA LEU A 161 -4.06 -15.23 -14.10
C LEU A 161 -5.20 -14.74 -15.00
N ALA A 162 -5.20 -15.12 -16.28
CA ALA A 162 -6.22 -14.74 -17.26
C ALA A 162 -7.56 -15.41 -16.97
N GLN A 163 -7.56 -16.63 -16.42
CA GLN A 163 -8.78 -17.27 -15.92
C GLN A 163 -9.42 -16.50 -14.76
N ARG A 164 -8.60 -15.83 -13.93
CA ARG A 164 -9.06 -15.09 -12.75
C ARG A 164 -9.35 -13.61 -13.04
N TYR A 165 -8.59 -13.00 -13.96
CA TYR A 165 -8.67 -11.58 -14.32
C TYR A 165 -8.69 -11.39 -15.85
N PRO A 166 -9.75 -11.88 -16.54
CA PRO A 166 -9.80 -11.89 -18.01
C PRO A 166 -9.75 -10.48 -18.62
N MET A 167 -10.31 -9.48 -17.94
CA MET A 167 -10.33 -8.10 -18.42
C MET A 167 -8.92 -7.50 -18.54
N LEU A 168 -7.97 -7.94 -17.70
CA LEU A 168 -6.60 -7.42 -17.72
C LEU A 168 -5.86 -7.77 -19.02
N PHE A 169 -6.02 -9.01 -19.46
CA PHE A 169 -5.29 -9.56 -20.61
C PHE A 169 -6.01 -9.33 -21.94
N SER A 170 -7.25 -8.82 -21.89
CA SER A 170 -8.02 -8.47 -23.09
C SER A 170 -7.28 -7.49 -24.00
N GLN A 171 -6.56 -6.52 -23.42
CA GLN A 171 -5.75 -5.53 -24.15
C GLN A 171 -4.41 -6.10 -24.63
N LEU A 172 -3.96 -7.20 -24.02
CA LEU A 172 -2.69 -7.87 -24.31
C LEU A 172 -2.82 -8.98 -25.36
N TYR A 173 -4.02 -9.20 -25.91
CA TYR A 173 -4.29 -10.28 -26.86
C TYR A 173 -3.28 -10.40 -28.03
N PRO A 174 -2.72 -9.30 -28.62
CA PRO A 174 -1.80 -9.43 -29.75
C PRO A 174 -0.47 -10.06 -29.36
N GLU A 175 -0.09 -9.96 -28.08
CA GLU A 175 1.17 -10.49 -27.57
C GLU A 175 1.17 -12.02 -27.45
N PHE A 176 -0.02 -12.62 -27.46
CA PHE A 176 -0.20 -14.07 -27.47
C PHE A 176 -0.19 -14.66 -28.89
N PHE A 177 0.01 -13.86 -29.94
CA PHE A 177 0.14 -14.44 -31.28
C PHE A 177 1.39 -15.31 -31.42
N CYS A 178 1.21 -16.45 -32.07
CA CYS A 178 2.28 -17.38 -32.39
C CYS A 178 3.24 -16.75 -33.40
N ARG A 179 4.54 -16.77 -33.08
CA ARG A 179 5.59 -16.40 -34.02
C ARG A 179 6.05 -17.65 -34.78
N TYR A 180 6.62 -17.44 -35.96
CA TYR A 180 7.15 -18.53 -36.76
C TYR A 180 8.22 -19.32 -35.99
N GLU A 181 9.11 -18.59 -35.31
CA GLU A 181 10.23 -19.09 -34.51
C GLU A 181 9.82 -19.81 -33.22
N ASP A 182 8.56 -19.68 -32.79
CA ASP A 182 8.12 -20.28 -31.52
C ASP A 182 8.10 -21.82 -31.63
N PRO A 183 8.69 -22.53 -30.64
CA PRO A 183 8.54 -23.98 -30.49
C PRO A 183 7.09 -24.45 -30.44
N SER A 184 6.84 -25.70 -30.83
CA SER A 184 5.48 -26.28 -30.87
C SER A 184 4.74 -26.20 -29.54
N TYR A 185 5.43 -26.46 -28.43
CA TYR A 185 4.83 -26.41 -27.08
C TYR A 185 4.41 -24.98 -26.67
N LEU A 186 5.08 -23.94 -27.16
CA LEU A 186 4.69 -22.55 -26.93
C LEU A 186 3.46 -22.17 -27.76
N LYS A 187 3.39 -22.68 -29.00
CA LYS A 187 2.24 -22.47 -29.89
C LYS A 187 0.96 -23.13 -29.37
N THR A 188 1.05 -24.20 -28.60
CA THR A 188 -0.13 -24.84 -27.97
C THR A 188 -0.67 -24.05 -26.78
N LEU A 189 0.20 -23.28 -26.12
CA LEU A 189 -0.15 -22.54 -24.91
C LEU A 189 -0.69 -21.13 -25.19
N LYS A 190 -0.26 -20.55 -26.32
CA LYS A 190 -0.73 -19.28 -26.88
C LYS A 190 -2.09 -19.42 -27.56
#